data_AF-A0A967C650-F1
#
_entry.id   AF-A0A967C650-F1
#
_cell.length_a   1.000
_cell.length_b   1.000
_cell.length_c   1.000
_cell.angle_alpha   90.00
_cell.angle_beta   90.00
_cell.angle_gamma   90.00
#
_symmetry.space_group_name_H-M   'P 1'
#
loop_
_entity.id
_entity.type
_entity.pdbx_description
1 polymer ?
#
loop_
_entity_poly.entity_id
_entity_poly.type
_entity_poly.pdbx_seq_one_letter_code
_entity_poly.pdbx_strand_id
1 'polypeptide(L)'
;MNARDAIARAEALGVRLRLEADGQVKLAASAPPPADLLAELRLCRDDVVRLLAERRRPAWADIAPERPRRVYHPGDPDPLRDGLLSLARRHLPPLPSAAR
;
A
#
# COMPACT_ATOMS: atom_id res chain seq x y z
N MET A 1 -30.03 9.61 -1.91
CA MET A 1 -29.44 8.76 -0.87
C MET A 1 -28.01 8.44 -1.30
N ASN A 2 -27.01 8.66 -0.45
CA ASN A 2 -25.60 8.64 -0.87
C ASN A 2 -24.88 7.38 -0.39
N ALA A 3 -23.92 6.90 -1.18
CA ALA A 3 -23.10 5.72 -0.85
C ALA A 3 -22.38 5.83 0.51
N ARG A 4 -21.95 7.05 0.89
CA ARG A 4 -21.33 7.31 2.20
C ARG A 4 -22.28 7.03 3.37
N ASP A 5 -23.54 7.44 3.24
CA ASP A 5 -24.55 7.23 4.27
C ASP A 5 -24.90 5.74 4.38
N ALA A 6 -25.00 5.04 3.24
CA ALA A 6 -25.23 3.59 3.21
C ALA A 6 -24.08 2.81 3.87
N ILE A 7 -22.83 3.20 3.63
CA ILE A 7 -21.65 2.61 4.29
C ILE A 7 -21.69 2.89 5.80
N ALA A 8 -21.93 4.13 6.21
CA ALA A 8 -22.00 4.50 7.62
C ALA A 8 -23.12 3.76 8.36
N ARG A 9 -24.28 3.59 7.71
CA ARG A 9 -25.40 2.81 8.25
C ARG A 9 -25.06 1.33 8.36
N ALA A 10 -24.38 0.76 7.38
CA ALA A 10 -23.89 -0.61 7.45
C ALA A 10 -22.93 -0.79 8.65
N GLU A 11 -21.96 0.12 8.81
CA GLU A 11 -21.01 0.10 9.93
C GLU A 11 -21.72 0.23 11.29
N ALA A 12 -22.72 1.12 11.40
CA ALA A 12 -23.53 1.29 12.62
C ALA A 12 -24.34 0.04 12.99
N LEU A 13 -24.73 -0.77 11.99
CA LEU A 13 -25.38 -2.06 12.17
C LEU A 13 -24.38 -3.21 12.40
N GLY A 14 -23.09 -2.91 12.53
CA GLY A 14 -22.04 -3.91 12.71
C GLY A 14 -21.68 -4.70 11.44
N VAL A 15 -22.08 -4.19 10.27
CA VAL A 15 -21.76 -4.75 8.96
C VAL A 15 -20.52 -4.05 8.41
N ARG A 16 -19.42 -4.79 8.28
CA ARG A 16 -18.18 -4.30 7.69
C ARG A 16 -18.14 -4.61 6.20
N LEU A 17 -17.89 -3.58 5.41
CA LEU A 17 -17.71 -3.68 3.96
C LEU A 17 -16.23 -3.74 3.64
N ARG A 18 -15.80 -4.73 2.85
CA ARG A 18 -14.41 -4.87 2.40
C ARG A 18 -14.37 -5.04 0.88
N LEU A 19 -13.52 -4.24 0.23
CA LEU A 19 -13.23 -4.40 -1.19
C LEU A 19 -12.07 -5.39 -1.38
N GLU A 20 -12.36 -6.52 -2.01
CA GLU A 20 -11.40 -7.56 -2.35
C GLU A 20 -10.58 -7.21 -3.61
N ALA A 21 -9.50 -7.96 -3.86
CA ALA A 21 -8.60 -7.71 -5.00
C ALA A 21 -9.24 -7.97 -6.38
N ASP A 22 -10.33 -8.74 -6.42
CA ASP A 22 -11.15 -9.02 -7.59
C ASP A 22 -12.20 -7.94 -7.89
N GLY A 23 -12.24 -6.87 -7.09
CA GLY A 23 -13.21 -5.78 -7.22
C GLY A 23 -14.58 -6.10 -6.61
N GLN A 24 -14.73 -7.24 -5.92
CA GLN A 24 -15.97 -7.58 -5.23
C GLN A 24 -16.02 -6.95 -3.83
N VAL A 25 -17.24 -6.54 -3.42
CA VAL A 25 -17.49 -6.06 -2.06
C VAL A 25 -17.99 -7.22 -1.22
N LYS A 26 -17.17 -7.65 -0.24
CA LYS A 26 -17.56 -8.62 0.76
C LYS A 26 -18.15 -7.93 1.99
N LEU A 27 -19.21 -8.54 2.50
CA LEU A 27 -19.91 -8.13 3.72
C LEU A 27 -19.49 -9.07 4.85
N ALA A 28 -18.95 -8.52 5.92
CA ALA A 28 -18.67 -9.24 7.15
C ALA A 28 -19.61 -8.70 8.26
N ALA A 29 -20.54 -9.52 8.71
CA ALA A 29 -21.51 -9.16 9.73
C ALA A 29 -21.71 -10.34 10.69
N SER A 30 -22.02 -10.05 11.95
CA SER A 30 -22.33 -11.09 12.95
C SER A 30 -23.77 -11.61 12.84
N ALA A 31 -24.63 -10.85 12.16
CA ALA A 31 -26.02 -11.17 11.90
C ALA A 31 -26.35 -10.87 10.42
N PRO A 32 -27.37 -11.52 9.83
CA PRO A 32 -27.79 -11.22 8.47
C PRO A 32 -28.18 -9.73 8.34
N PRO A 33 -27.62 -8.99 7.37
CA PRO A 33 -27.96 -7.59 7.17
C PRO A 33 -29.42 -7.43 6.72
N PRO A 34 -30.09 -6.32 7.10
CA PRO A 34 -31.47 -6.06 6.68
C PRO A 34 -31.57 -5.90 5.16
N ALA A 35 -32.67 -6.38 4.59
CA ALA A 35 -32.90 -6.39 3.14
C ALA A 35 -32.87 -4.97 2.54
N ASP A 36 -33.37 -3.97 3.27
CA ASP A 36 -33.35 -2.56 2.84
C ASP A 36 -31.92 -2.03 2.67
N LEU A 37 -31.02 -2.38 3.60
CA LEU A 37 -29.61 -2.00 3.51
C LEU A 37 -28.94 -2.65 2.28
N LEU A 38 -29.25 -3.92 1.99
CA LEU A 38 -28.74 -4.59 0.80
C LEU A 38 -29.24 -3.93 -0.49
N ALA A 39 -30.50 -3.49 -0.53
CA ALA A 39 -31.07 -2.77 -1.66
C ALA A 39 -30.38 -1.42 -1.87
N GLU A 40 -30.16 -0.66 -0.78
CA GLU A 40 -29.44 0.62 -0.80
C GLU A 40 -27.99 0.45 -1.28
N LEU A 41 -27.27 -0.54 -0.77
CA LEU A 41 -25.90 -0.85 -1.20
C LEU A 41 -25.82 -1.29 -2.67
N ARG A 42 -26.85 -1.97 -3.19
CA ARG A 42 -26.93 -2.37 -4.60
C ARG A 42 -27.19 -1.18 -5.52
N LEU A 43 -28.06 -0.25 -5.12
CA LEU A 43 -28.34 0.98 -5.87
C LEU A 43 -27.10 1.86 -6.00
N CYS A 44 -26.26 1.91 -4.97
CA CYS A 44 -25.04 2.72 -4.95
C CYS A 44 -23.76 1.89 -5.14
N ARG A 45 -23.83 0.71 -5.79
CA ARG A 45 -22.72 -0.25 -5.86
C ARG A 45 -21.42 0.38 -6.36
N ASP A 46 -21.46 1.05 -7.50
CA ASP A 46 -20.26 1.61 -8.12
C ASP A 46 -19.60 2.69 -7.24
N ASP A 47 -20.43 3.54 -6.60
CA ASP A 47 -19.95 4.55 -5.66
C ASP A 47 -19.39 3.94 -4.38
N VAL A 48 -20.00 2.86 -3.86
CA VAL A 48 -19.47 2.11 -2.71
C VAL A 48 -18.12 1.50 -3.05
N VAL A 49 -17.97 0.87 -4.22
CA VAL A 49 -16.70 0.31 -4.69
C VAL A 49 -15.64 1.40 -4.80
N ARG A 50 -15.98 2.54 -5.42
CA ARG A 50 -15.07 3.69 -5.56
C ARG A 50 -14.60 4.20 -4.20
N LEU A 51 -15.52 4.42 -3.25
CA LEU A 51 -15.18 4.91 -1.91
C LEU A 51 -14.33 3.91 -1.11
N LEU A 52 -14.61 2.60 -1.23
CA LEU A 52 -13.78 1.57 -0.59
C LEU A 52 -12.39 1.46 -1.23
N ALA A 53 -12.28 1.66 -2.55
CA ALA A 53 -11.02 1.70 -3.26
C ALA A 53 -10.17 2.91 -2.84
N GLU A 54 -10.79 4.09 -2.74
CA GLU A 54 -10.15 5.31 -2.22
C GLU A 54 -9.65 5.12 -0.78
N ARG A 55 -10.47 4.53 0.10
CA ARG A 55 -10.06 4.22 1.49
C ARG A 55 -8.93 3.20 1.59
N ARG A 56 -8.89 2.23 0.66
CA ARG A 56 -7.83 1.21 0.60
C ARG A 56 -6.54 1.75 0.00
N ARG A 57 -6.59 2.87 -0.73
CA ARG A 57 -5.40 3.49 -1.30
C ARG A 57 -4.47 3.92 -0.15
N PRO A 58 -3.27 3.33 -0.04
CA PRO A 58 -2.33 3.75 0.99
C PRO A 58 -2.00 5.23 0.82
N ALA A 59 -1.82 5.97 1.91
CA ALA A 59 -1.43 7.40 1.85
C ALA A 59 -0.11 7.63 1.09
N TRP A 60 0.73 6.60 0.94
CA TRP A 60 1.96 6.62 0.13
C TRP A 60 1.74 6.30 -1.36
N ALA A 61 0.57 5.83 -1.78
CA ALA A 61 0.27 5.49 -3.17
C ALA A 61 -0.07 6.70 -4.06
N ASP A 62 -0.11 7.91 -3.48
CA ASP A 62 -0.01 9.18 -4.21
C ASP A 62 1.44 9.67 -4.31
N ILE A 63 2.36 9.06 -3.56
CA ILE A 63 3.80 9.20 -3.76
C ILE A 63 4.18 8.15 -4.82
N ALA A 64 3.80 8.38 -6.07
CA ALA A 64 4.52 7.73 -7.16
C ALA A 64 5.98 8.20 -7.05
N PRO A 65 6.98 7.32 -6.81
CA PRO A 65 8.32 7.71 -7.17
C PRO A 65 8.27 7.74 -8.70
N GLU A 66 8.22 8.93 -9.30
CA GLU A 66 8.87 9.11 -10.59
C GLU A 66 10.28 8.58 -10.37
N ARG A 67 10.53 7.34 -10.80
CA ARG A 67 11.88 6.81 -10.85
C ARG A 67 12.56 7.67 -11.91
N PRO A 68 13.53 8.54 -11.60
CA PRO A 68 14.46 8.89 -12.64
C PRO A 68 15.08 7.56 -13.08
N ARG A 69 14.88 7.18 -14.34
CA ARG A 69 15.64 6.10 -14.96
C ARG A 69 17.10 6.56 -14.95
N ARG A 70 17.81 6.26 -13.87
CA ARG A 70 19.28 6.28 -13.89
C ARG A 70 19.69 5.09 -14.73
N VAL A 71 19.89 5.35 -16.03
CA VAL A 71 20.61 4.44 -16.91
C VAL A 71 22.02 4.39 -16.36
N TYR A 72 22.37 3.26 -15.76
CA TYR A 72 23.70 3.05 -15.21
C TYR A 72 24.63 2.64 -16.35
N HIS A 73 25.65 3.45 -16.60
CA HIS A 73 26.68 3.19 -17.60
C HIS A 73 27.86 2.44 -16.95
N PRO A 74 28.60 1.59 -17.69
CA PRO A 74 29.74 0.82 -17.16
C PRO A 74 30.90 1.65 -16.57
N GLY A 75 30.87 2.98 -16.68
CA GLY A 75 31.83 3.90 -16.08
C GLY A 75 31.27 4.74 -14.92
N ASP A 76 30.00 4.58 -14.56
CA ASP A 76 29.41 5.32 -13.44
C ASP A 76 29.94 4.79 -12.11
N PRO A 77 30.20 5.64 -11.11
CA PRO A 77 30.54 5.19 -9.77
C PRO A 77 29.37 4.36 -9.20
N ASP A 78 29.64 3.12 -8.80
CA ASP A 78 28.65 2.22 -8.21
C ASP A 78 28.54 2.50 -6.70
N PRO A 79 27.48 3.15 -6.22
CA PRO A 79 27.34 3.49 -4.81
C PRO A 79 27.25 2.25 -3.91
N LEU A 80 26.80 1.09 -4.44
CA LEU A 80 26.79 -0.16 -3.68
C LEU A 80 28.20 -0.73 -3.56
N ARG A 81 28.94 -0.78 -4.67
CA ARG A 81 30.34 -1.23 -4.65
C ARG A 81 31.20 -0.33 -3.77
N ASP A 82 31.10 0.99 -3.95
CA ASP A 82 31.88 1.98 -3.21
C ASP A 82 31.49 1.98 -1.73
N GLY A 83 30.20 1.87 -1.41
CA GLY A 83 29.71 1.72 -0.05
C GLY A 83 30.25 0.48 0.64
N LEU A 84 30.22 -0.68 -0.03
CA LEU A 84 30.76 -1.95 0.48
C LEU A 84 32.30 -1.89 0.64
N LEU A 85 33.02 -1.31 -0.31
CA LEU A 85 34.48 -1.15 -0.25
C LEU A 85 34.89 -0.21 0.90
N SER A 86 34.15 0.88 1.08
CA SER A 86 34.38 1.84 2.16
C SER A 86 34.08 1.22 3.53
N LEU A 87 33.02 0.41 3.64
CA LEU A 87 32.70 -0.35 4.84
C LEU A 87 33.78 -1.40 5.14
N ALA A 88 34.22 -2.16 4.14
CA ALA A 88 35.28 -3.15 4.29
C ALA A 88 36.60 -2.51 4.76
N ARG A 89 36.96 -1.34 4.23
CA ARG A 89 38.12 -0.56 4.69
C ARG A 89 38.02 -0.10 6.13
N ARG A 90 36.82 0.20 6.63
CA ARG A 90 36.59 0.59 8.03
C ARG A 90 36.68 -0.58 9.01
N HIS A 91 36.43 -1.81 8.54
CA HIS A 91 36.46 -3.01 9.38
C HIS A 91 37.71 -3.87 9.19
N LEU A 92 38.62 -3.50 8.29
CA LEU A 92 39.93 -4.15 8.19
C LEU A 92 40.76 -3.77 9.42
N PRO A 93 41.24 -4.74 10.22
CA PRO A 93 42.21 -4.45 11.27
C PRO A 93 43.48 -3.88 10.63
N PRO A 94 44.18 -2.94 11.29
CA PRO A 94 45.46 -2.47 10.78
C PRO A 94 46.40 -3.67 10.63
N LEU A 95 46.88 -3.89 9.40
CA LEU A 95 47.97 -4.84 9.17
C LEU A 95 49.14 -4.39 10.05
N PRO A 96 49.77 -5.29 10.83
CA PRO A 96 50.96 -4.93 11.58
C PRO A 96 52.01 -4.43 10.58
N SER A 97 52.45 -3.19 10.79
CA SER A 97 53.58 -2.62 10.06
C SER A 97 54.80 -3.48 10.38
N ALA A 98 55.13 -4.41 9.49
CA ALA A 98 56.38 -5.14 9.55
C ALA A 98 57.48 -4.18 9.07
N ALA A 99 58.15 -3.57 10.04
CA ALA A 99 59.44 -2.96 9.85
C ALA A 99 60.45 -4.02 9.40
N ARG A 100 60.86 -4.00 8.13
CA ARG A 100 62.26 -4.09 7.67
C ARG A 100 62.37 -4.01 6.15
#